data_AF-A0A933I6I1-F1
#
_entry.id   AF-A0A933I6I1-F1
#
_cell.length_a   1.000
_cell.length_b   1.000
_cell.length_c   1.000
_cell.angle_alpha   90.00
_cell.angle_beta   90.00
_cell.angle_gamma   90.00
#
_symmetry.space_group_name_H-M   'P 1'
#
loop_
_entity.id
_entity.type
_entity.pdbx_description
1 polymer ?
#
loop_
_entity_poly.entity_id
_entity_poly.type
_entity_poly.pdbx_seq_one_letter_code
_entity_poly.pdbx_strand_id
1 'polypeptide(L)'
;IQNFGLQVQAGFIVGFDNDPLSIFHTQIKFIQESGIATAMVGLLNALRGTRLYHRLKDENRLLKDVTGDNTDCSINFIPKMQHETLVDGYKKIINKIYSPNHYYERVRTFLREYRPLDKRAAFQLRLEHLNAFFKSVLILGVVGKERFQYWKLLIWTMYRRPKLFSLSVTLAIYGFHFRKVFENHVRNSSLSLSVPESTLPPL
;
A
#
# COMPACT_ATOMS: atom_id res chain seq x y z
N ILE A 1 -1.99 13.30 -15.80
CA ILE A 1 -2.46 11.89 -16.00
C ILE A 1 -3.91 11.72 -15.55
N GLN A 2 -4.24 11.88 -14.26
CA GLN A 2 -5.62 11.65 -13.75
C GLN A 2 -6.67 12.62 -14.32
N ASN A 3 -6.30 13.87 -14.59
CA ASN A 3 -7.15 14.85 -15.28
C ASN A 3 -7.48 14.47 -16.74
N PHE A 4 -6.76 13.50 -17.32
CA PHE A 4 -7.06 12.90 -18.62
C PHE A 4 -7.80 11.56 -18.47
N GLY A 5 -8.41 11.30 -17.31
CA GLY A 5 -9.31 10.16 -17.09
C GLY A 5 -8.65 8.81 -16.87
N LEU A 6 -7.34 8.78 -16.60
CA LEU A 6 -6.61 7.57 -16.27
C LEU A 6 -6.47 7.40 -14.76
N GLN A 7 -6.90 6.26 -14.23
CA GLN A 7 -6.63 5.86 -12.85
C GLN A 7 -5.21 5.31 -12.75
N VAL A 8 -4.44 5.82 -11.78
CA VAL A 8 -3.05 5.39 -11.56
C VAL A 8 -2.98 4.43 -10.39
N GLN A 9 -2.37 3.27 -10.62
CA GLN A 9 -1.86 2.38 -9.58
C GLN A 9 -0.34 2.38 -9.69
N ALA A 10 0.36 2.45 -8.57
CA ALA A 10 1.82 2.56 -8.59
C ALA A 10 2.48 1.59 -7.60
N GLY A 11 3.54 0.95 -8.09
CA GLY A 11 4.49 0.19 -7.28
C GLY A 11 5.68 1.07 -6.90
N PHE A 12 6.12 0.96 -5.66
CA PHE A 12 7.27 1.65 -5.10
C PHE A 12 8.20 0.63 -4.45
N ILE A 13 9.50 0.82 -4.60
CA ILE A 13 10.52 -0.05 -4.02
C ILE A 13 11.46 0.82 -3.18
N VAL A 14 11.82 0.35 -1.98
CA VAL A 14 12.81 0.97 -1.11
C VAL A 14 13.83 -0.07 -0.64
N GLY A 15 15.04 0.36 -0.30
CA GLY A 15 16.13 -0.51 0.13
C GLY A 15 17.27 -0.63 -0.90
N PHE A 16 17.38 0.32 -1.82
CA PHE A 16 18.55 0.41 -2.69
C PHE A 16 19.77 0.85 -1.88
N ASP A 17 20.97 0.42 -2.30
CA ASP A 17 22.24 0.74 -1.63
C ASP A 17 22.53 2.25 -1.52
N ASN A 18 21.94 3.05 -2.40
CA ASN A 18 22.11 4.50 -2.44
C ASN A 18 20.89 5.26 -1.89
N ASP A 19 19.91 4.56 -1.31
CA ASP A 19 18.74 5.22 -0.70
C ASP A 19 19.18 6.01 0.55
N PRO A 20 18.93 7.33 0.60
CA PRO A 20 19.16 8.10 1.81
C PRO A 20 18.08 7.79 2.86
N LEU A 21 18.35 8.06 4.15
CA LEU A 21 17.35 7.90 5.21
C LEU A 21 16.08 8.74 4.98
N SER A 22 16.18 9.83 4.22
CA SER A 22 15.04 10.68 3.84
C SER A 22 14.08 10.01 2.85
N ILE A 23 14.47 8.89 2.20
CA ILE A 23 13.65 8.23 1.17
C ILE A 23 12.27 7.86 1.68
N PHE A 24 12.16 7.41 2.94
CA PHE A 24 10.88 7.00 3.52
C PHE A 24 9.89 8.16 3.59
N HIS A 25 10.37 9.34 3.98
CA HIS A 25 9.54 10.54 4.01
C HIS A 25 9.20 11.02 2.61
N THR A 26 10.16 11.03 1.70
CA THR A 26 9.97 11.43 0.29
C THR A 26 8.90 10.58 -0.38
N GLN A 27 8.94 9.25 -0.20
CA GLN A 27 7.95 8.33 -0.76
C GLN A 27 6.55 8.58 -0.19
N ILE A 28 6.41 8.75 1.13
CA ILE A 28 5.13 9.08 1.78
C ILE A 28 4.57 10.38 1.18
N LYS A 29 5.40 11.43 1.10
CA LYS A 29 5.00 12.74 0.60
C LYS A 29 4.55 12.64 -0.85
N PHE A 30 5.35 12.00 -1.71
CA PHE A 30 5.01 11.82 -3.12
C PHE A 30 3.70 11.05 -3.31
N ILE A 31 3.52 9.92 -2.62
CA ILE A 31 2.28 9.13 -2.69
C ILE A 31 1.08 9.98 -2.26
N GLN A 32 1.22 10.74 -1.17
CA GLN A 32 0.15 11.57 -0.64
C GLN A 32 -0.25 12.71 -1.60
N GLU A 33 0.73 13.48 -2.08
CA GLU A 33 0.51 14.66 -2.91
C GLU A 33 0.02 14.30 -4.32
N SER A 34 0.49 13.19 -4.87
CA SER A 34 0.07 12.70 -6.21
C SER A 34 -1.33 12.08 -6.24
N GLY A 35 -2.00 11.91 -5.10
CA GLY A 35 -3.33 11.30 -5.06
C GLY A 35 -3.35 9.85 -5.50
N ILE A 36 -2.27 9.08 -5.34
CA ILE A 36 -2.25 7.66 -5.74
C ILE A 36 -3.01 6.83 -4.70
N ALA A 37 -4.27 6.53 -4.98
CA ALA A 37 -5.13 5.79 -4.05
C ALA A 37 -4.65 4.34 -3.83
N THR A 38 -4.09 3.71 -4.87
CA THR A 38 -3.55 2.34 -4.84
C THR A 38 -2.03 2.38 -4.98
N ALA A 39 -1.33 2.38 -3.84
CA ALA A 39 0.13 2.45 -3.77
C ALA A 39 0.69 1.18 -3.11
N MET A 40 1.39 0.35 -3.87
CA MET A 40 2.06 -0.84 -3.35
C MET A 40 3.51 -0.48 -3.07
N VAL A 41 3.94 -0.59 -1.82
CA VAL A 41 5.33 -0.34 -1.44
C VAL A 41 5.92 -1.68 -1.03
N GLY A 42 7.08 -2.02 -1.57
CA GLY A 42 7.81 -3.24 -1.25
C GLY A 42 9.27 -2.95 -0.90
N LEU A 43 9.89 -3.91 -0.19
CA LEU A 43 11.34 -3.93 0.00
C LEU A 43 12.02 -4.48 -1.25
N LEU A 44 13.19 -3.91 -1.59
CA LEU A 44 13.97 -4.37 -2.73
C LEU A 44 14.36 -5.84 -2.54
N ASN A 45 14.09 -6.63 -3.58
CA ASN A 45 14.48 -8.03 -3.66
C ASN A 45 15.24 -8.26 -4.97
N ALA A 46 16.41 -8.90 -4.87
CA ALA A 46 17.26 -9.22 -6.00
C ALA A 46 16.80 -10.53 -6.65
N LEU A 47 16.09 -10.43 -7.78
CA LEU A 47 15.59 -11.59 -8.52
C LEU A 47 16.73 -12.34 -9.22
N ARG A 48 16.68 -13.67 -9.21
CA ARG A 48 17.64 -14.54 -9.91
C ARG A 48 17.78 -14.13 -11.38
N GLY A 49 19.01 -14.13 -11.89
CA GLY A 49 19.32 -13.77 -13.28
C GLY A 49 19.36 -12.26 -13.57
N THR A 50 19.06 -11.40 -12.59
CA THR A 50 19.22 -9.94 -12.76
C THR A 50 20.66 -9.51 -12.53
N ARG A 51 21.05 -8.38 -13.14
CA ARG A 51 22.36 -7.74 -12.88
C ARG A 51 22.59 -7.45 -11.40
N LEU A 52 21.54 -7.05 -10.67
CA LEU A 52 21.60 -6.81 -9.23
C LEU A 52 21.93 -8.09 -8.46
N TYR A 53 21.27 -9.21 -8.81
CA TYR A 53 21.53 -10.51 -8.19
C TYR A 53 22.98 -10.97 -8.41
N HIS A 54 23.47 -10.90 -9.65
CA HIS A 54 24.86 -11.27 -9.95
C HIS A 54 25.85 -10.40 -9.15
N ARG A 55 25.67 -9.07 -9.14
CA ARG A 55 26.50 -8.16 -8.36
C ARG A 55 26.49 -8.50 -6.86
N LEU A 56 25.31 -8.70 -6.26
CA LEU A 56 25.19 -9.00 -4.83
C LEU A 56 25.74 -10.38 -4.47
N LYS A 57 25.66 -11.34 -5.40
CA LYS A 57 26.31 -12.65 -5.27
C LYS A 57 27.83 -12.50 -5.26
N ASP A 58 28.39 -11.73 -6.19
CA ASP A 58 29.84 -11.46 -6.25
C ASP A 58 30.33 -10.68 -5.02
N GLU A 59 29.49 -9.81 -4.45
CA GLU A 59 29.74 -9.07 -3.21
C GLU A 59 29.52 -9.91 -1.92
N ASN A 60 29.13 -11.19 -2.02
CA ASN A 60 28.76 -12.05 -0.88
C ASN A 60 27.67 -11.47 0.04
N ARG A 61 26.73 -10.72 -0.52
CA ARG A 61 25.63 -10.07 0.21
C ARG A 61 24.29 -10.77 0.05
N LEU A 62 24.20 -11.84 -0.73
CA LEU A 62 22.95 -12.57 -0.97
C LEU A 62 22.64 -13.54 0.19
N LEU A 63 21.39 -13.57 0.67
CA LEU A 63 20.98 -14.36 1.84
C LEU A 63 20.22 -15.64 1.46
N LYS A 64 18.95 -15.50 1.05
CA LYS A 64 18.02 -16.59 0.71
C LYS A 64 17.35 -16.28 -0.63
N ASP A 65 16.58 -17.21 -1.17
CA ASP A 65 15.75 -16.93 -2.34
C ASP A 65 14.51 -16.10 -2.01
N VAL A 66 14.04 -15.37 -3.02
CA VAL A 66 12.85 -14.51 -2.94
C VAL A 66 11.57 -15.34 -2.77
N THR A 67 10.66 -14.86 -1.91
CA THR A 67 9.32 -15.43 -1.72
C THR A 67 8.37 -15.08 -2.86
N GLY A 68 8.60 -13.92 -3.51
CA GLY A 68 7.75 -13.37 -4.56
C GLY A 68 6.58 -12.53 -4.06
N ASP A 69 6.39 -12.39 -2.74
CA ASP A 69 5.39 -11.50 -2.14
C ASP A 69 6.00 -10.11 -1.87
N ASN A 70 5.39 -9.06 -2.42
CA ASN A 70 5.87 -7.69 -2.26
C ASN A 70 5.45 -7.05 -0.92
N THR A 71 4.65 -7.74 -0.11
CA THR A 71 4.05 -7.23 1.13
C THR A 71 4.55 -7.94 2.39
N ASP A 72 5.34 -9.01 2.26
CA ASP A 72 5.78 -9.88 3.35
C ASP A 72 6.98 -9.36 4.17
N CYS A 73 7.45 -8.16 3.85
CA CYS A 73 8.63 -7.53 4.45
C CYS A 73 9.92 -8.35 4.31
N SER A 74 10.01 -9.25 3.33
CA SER A 74 11.23 -10.03 3.11
C SER A 74 12.28 -9.22 2.34
N ILE A 75 13.55 -9.42 2.72
CA ILE A 75 14.72 -8.95 1.96
C ILE A 75 15.66 -10.13 1.77
N ASN A 76 16.14 -10.31 0.54
CA ASN A 76 16.93 -11.47 0.17
C ASN A 76 18.45 -11.21 0.09
N PHE A 77 18.89 -10.05 0.59
CA PHE A 77 20.29 -9.65 0.62
C PHE A 77 20.57 -8.72 1.81
N ILE A 78 21.85 -8.48 2.11
CA ILE A 78 22.32 -7.58 3.18
C ILE A 78 22.40 -6.16 2.60
N PRO A 79 21.50 -5.21 2.96
CA PRO A 79 21.54 -3.83 2.47
C PRO A 79 22.71 -3.04 3.10
N LYS A 80 23.14 -1.94 2.45
CA LYS A 80 24.12 -1.02 3.05
C LYS A 80 23.54 -0.21 4.22
N MET A 81 22.25 0.12 4.14
CA MET A 81 21.52 0.69 5.26
C MET A 81 21.34 -0.39 6.34
N GLN A 82 21.42 -0.01 7.62
CA GLN A 82 21.15 -0.95 8.71
C GLN A 82 19.76 -1.57 8.54
N HIS A 83 19.68 -2.90 8.66
CA HIS A 83 18.47 -3.67 8.41
C HIS A 83 17.26 -3.18 9.22
N GLU A 84 17.45 -2.91 10.51
CA GLU A 84 16.40 -2.38 11.39
C GLU A 84 15.86 -1.02 10.91
N THR A 85 16.76 -0.11 10.51
CA THR A 85 16.38 1.19 9.97
C THR A 85 15.57 1.06 8.68
N LEU A 86 15.93 0.12 7.81
CA LEU A 86 15.20 -0.15 6.57
C LEU A 86 13.79 -0.70 6.84
N VAL A 87 13.68 -1.70 7.73
CA VAL A 87 12.42 -2.32 8.10
C VAL A 87 11.50 -1.33 8.80
N ASP A 88 12.02 -0.53 9.74
CA ASP A 88 11.23 0.49 10.44
C ASP A 88 10.82 1.64 9.52
N GLY A 89 11.71 2.05 8.61
CA GLY A 89 11.41 3.00 7.55
C GLY A 89 10.27 2.51 6.64
N TYR A 90 10.32 1.26 6.20
CA TYR A 90 9.26 0.62 5.43
C TYR A 90 7.93 0.55 6.21
N LYS A 91 7.94 0.06 7.46
CA LYS A 91 6.75 0.03 8.33
C LYS A 91 6.16 1.43 8.51
N LYS A 92 7.01 2.45 8.66
CA LYS A 92 6.59 3.86 8.76
C LYS A 92 5.89 4.33 7.49
N ILE A 93 6.36 3.97 6.29
CA ILE A 93 5.65 4.26 5.04
C ILE A 93 4.26 3.64 5.08
N ILE A 94 4.19 2.32 5.23
CA ILE A 94 2.93 1.56 5.16
C ILE A 94 1.91 2.06 6.18
N ASN A 95 2.31 2.20 7.45
CA ASN A 95 1.45 2.70 8.52
C ASN A 95 0.93 4.11 8.23
N LYS A 96 1.77 4.98 7.66
CA LYS A 96 1.37 6.35 7.34
C LYS A 96 0.40 6.38 6.17
N ILE A 97 0.74 5.76 5.03
CA ILE A 97 -0.07 5.84 3.81
C ILE A 97 -1.43 5.14 3.93
N TYR A 98 -1.54 4.10 4.77
CA TYR A 98 -2.79 3.36 5.01
C TYR A 98 -3.48 3.72 6.33
N SER A 99 -2.95 4.69 7.08
CA SER A 99 -3.71 5.28 8.18
C SER A 99 -5.02 5.89 7.65
N PRO A 100 -6.15 5.75 8.39
CA PRO A 100 -7.45 6.25 7.92
C PRO A 100 -7.42 7.71 7.47
N ASN A 101 -6.73 8.58 8.20
CA ASN A 101 -6.65 10.00 7.85
C ASN A 101 -5.97 10.23 6.49
N HIS A 102 -4.76 9.68 6.31
CA HIS A 102 -3.96 9.93 5.10
C HIS A 102 -4.57 9.24 3.88
N TYR A 103 -5.05 8.00 4.04
CA TYR A 103 -5.67 7.24 2.95
C TYR A 103 -6.90 7.97 2.40
N TYR A 104 -7.86 8.33 3.27
CA TYR A 104 -9.10 8.96 2.84
C TYR A 104 -8.89 10.40 2.34
N GLU A 105 -7.88 11.11 2.85
CA GLU A 105 -7.45 12.38 2.27
C GLU A 105 -6.89 12.20 0.86
N ARG A 106 -6.02 11.20 0.65
CA ARG A 106 -5.43 10.89 -0.65
C ARG A 106 -6.50 10.49 -1.67
N VAL A 107 -7.49 9.70 -1.27
CA VAL A 107 -8.65 9.37 -2.11
C VAL A 107 -9.45 10.63 -2.47
N ARG A 108 -9.64 11.57 -1.55
CA ARG A 108 -10.31 12.85 -1.89
C ARG A 108 -9.49 13.69 -2.87
N THR A 109 -8.16 13.71 -2.74
CA THR A 109 -7.26 14.36 -3.71
C THR A 109 -7.44 13.72 -5.09
N PHE A 110 -7.38 12.39 -5.19
CA PHE A 110 -7.65 11.65 -6.42
C PHE A 110 -9.00 12.01 -7.05
N LEU A 111 -10.09 11.90 -6.29
CA LEU A 111 -11.45 12.13 -6.81
C LEU A 111 -11.69 13.58 -7.26
N ARG A 112 -10.94 14.54 -6.72
CA ARG A 112 -10.99 15.95 -7.15
C ARG A 112 -10.41 16.13 -8.55
N GLU A 113 -9.27 15.50 -8.82
CA GLU A 113 -8.53 15.61 -10.08
C GLU A 113 -9.00 14.62 -11.15
N TYR A 114 -9.59 13.49 -10.77
CA TYR A 114 -9.95 12.44 -11.72
C TYR A 114 -11.13 12.84 -12.62
N ARG A 115 -10.91 12.97 -13.93
CA ARG A 115 -11.94 13.33 -14.92
C ARG A 115 -12.15 12.18 -15.92
N PRO A 116 -13.12 11.28 -15.70
CA PRO A 116 -13.32 10.13 -16.59
C PRO A 116 -13.64 10.59 -18.02
N LEU A 117 -12.98 9.99 -19.01
CA LEU A 117 -13.07 10.39 -20.43
C LEU A 117 -14.43 10.05 -21.08
N ASP A 118 -15.22 9.14 -20.51
CA ASP A 118 -16.42 8.63 -21.16
C ASP A 118 -17.71 8.67 -20.31
N LYS A 119 -18.81 9.05 -20.98
CA LYS A 119 -20.20 9.07 -20.46
C LYS A 119 -20.83 7.67 -20.43
N ARG A 120 -20.15 6.63 -20.94
CA ARG A 120 -20.69 5.27 -21.18
C ARG A 120 -20.33 4.23 -20.12
N ALA A 121 -19.37 4.50 -19.24
CA ALA A 121 -19.16 3.67 -18.04
C ALA A 121 -20.18 4.04 -16.94
N ALA A 122 -21.45 4.20 -17.33
CA ALA A 122 -22.54 4.28 -16.37
C ALA A 122 -22.51 2.98 -15.58
N PHE A 123 -22.14 3.07 -14.31
CA PHE A 123 -22.15 1.97 -13.36
C PHE A 123 -23.48 1.21 -13.49
N GLN A 124 -23.44 0.00 -14.05
CA GLN A 124 -24.63 -0.84 -14.13
C GLN A 124 -24.88 -1.36 -12.72
N LEU A 125 -25.88 -0.78 -12.04
CA LEU A 125 -26.26 -1.18 -10.68
C LEU A 125 -26.73 -2.64 -10.70
N ARG A 126 -25.90 -3.53 -10.16
CA ARG A 126 -26.23 -4.94 -9.89
C ARG A 126 -26.52 -5.13 -8.41
N LEU A 127 -27.32 -6.13 -8.06
CA LEU A 127 -27.64 -6.47 -6.67
C LEU A 127 -26.38 -6.72 -5.82
N GLU A 128 -25.34 -7.30 -6.43
CA GLU A 128 -24.04 -7.51 -5.79
C GLU A 128 -23.39 -6.20 -5.33
N HIS A 129 -23.53 -5.12 -6.11
CA HIS A 129 -23.00 -3.81 -5.75
C HIS A 129 -23.76 -3.17 -4.59
N LEU A 130 -25.07 -3.38 -4.52
CA LEU A 130 -25.88 -2.94 -3.37
C LEU A 130 -25.48 -3.71 -2.11
N ASN A 131 -25.33 -5.03 -2.20
CA ASN A 131 -24.89 -5.84 -1.06
C ASN A 131 -23.48 -5.43 -0.58
N ALA A 132 -22.54 -5.21 -1.51
CA ALA A 132 -21.21 -4.71 -1.19
C ALA A 132 -21.25 -3.33 -0.50
N PHE A 133 -22.13 -2.43 -0.95
CA PHE A 133 -22.33 -1.13 -0.32
C PHE A 133 -22.93 -1.24 1.08
N PHE A 134 -23.97 -2.05 1.29
CA PHE A 134 -24.54 -2.24 2.64
C PHE A 134 -23.51 -2.85 3.59
N LYS A 135 -22.75 -3.85 3.13
CA LYS A 135 -21.62 -4.40 3.89
C LYS A 135 -20.58 -3.33 4.20
N SER A 136 -20.24 -2.46 3.25
CA SER A 136 -19.27 -1.40 3.51
C SER A 136 -19.79 -0.37 4.51
N VAL A 137 -21.08 -0.03 4.46
CA VAL A 137 -21.72 0.85 5.45
C VAL A 137 -21.66 0.24 6.85
N LEU A 138 -21.97 -1.05 7.01
CA LEU A 138 -21.90 -1.71 8.31
C LEU A 138 -20.46 -1.84 8.81
N ILE A 139 -19.57 -2.40 7.99
CA ILE A 139 -18.20 -2.73 8.40
C ILE A 139 -17.35 -1.47 8.54
N LEU A 140 -17.34 -0.56 7.55
CA LEU A 140 -16.48 0.63 7.57
C LEU A 140 -17.18 1.82 8.22
N GLY A 141 -18.50 1.96 8.03
CA GLY A 141 -19.26 3.13 8.48
C GLY A 141 -19.81 3.04 9.90
N VAL A 142 -19.99 1.85 10.46
CA VAL A 142 -20.49 1.66 11.84
C VAL A 142 -19.42 1.09 12.76
N VAL A 143 -18.85 -0.06 12.38
CA VAL A 143 -17.89 -0.80 13.22
C VAL A 143 -16.45 -0.28 13.06
N GLY A 144 -16.08 0.14 11.84
CA GLY A 144 -14.72 0.47 11.46
C GLY A 144 -14.12 1.65 12.21
N LYS A 145 -12.82 1.58 12.52
CA LYS A 145 -12.06 2.69 13.14
C LYS A 145 -11.98 3.94 12.24
N GLU A 146 -12.24 3.78 10.95
CA GLU A 146 -12.26 4.81 9.91
C GLU A 146 -13.65 5.41 9.65
N ARG A 147 -14.68 5.06 10.44
CA ARG A 147 -16.08 5.49 10.23
C ARG A 147 -16.25 6.98 9.96
N PHE A 148 -15.55 7.84 10.70
CA PHE A 148 -15.64 9.29 10.50
C PHE A 148 -15.10 9.70 9.13
N GLN A 149 -13.98 9.12 8.71
CA GLN A 149 -13.31 9.38 7.44
C GLN A 149 -14.12 8.79 6.27
N TYR A 150 -14.73 7.60 6.49
CA TYR A 150 -15.64 6.95 5.56
C TYR A 150 -16.85 7.83 5.26
N TRP A 151 -17.59 8.25 6.28
CA TRP A 151 -18.75 9.13 6.09
C TRP A 151 -18.35 10.48 5.50
N LYS A 152 -17.23 11.07 5.96
CA LYS A 152 -16.69 12.31 5.38
C LYS A 152 -16.40 12.17 3.89
N LEU A 153 -15.85 11.05 3.44
CA LEU A 153 -15.60 10.78 2.02
C LEU A 153 -16.91 10.60 1.24
N LEU A 154 -17.85 9.80 1.74
CA LEU A 154 -19.11 9.53 1.03
C LEU A 154 -19.96 10.78 0.88
N ILE A 155 -20.16 11.52 1.97
CA ILE A 155 -20.90 12.79 1.99
C ILE A 155 -20.22 13.77 1.03
N TRP A 156 -18.90 13.96 1.14
CA TRP A 156 -18.17 14.86 0.24
C TRP A 156 -18.30 14.46 -1.23
N THR A 157 -18.20 13.16 -1.54
CA THR A 157 -18.31 12.66 -2.92
C THR A 157 -19.73 12.85 -3.46
N MET A 158 -20.75 12.60 -2.66
CA MET A 158 -22.16 12.79 -3.04
C MET A 158 -22.44 14.24 -3.45
N TYR A 159 -21.93 15.23 -2.70
CA TYR A 159 -22.17 16.65 -3.00
C TYR A 159 -21.23 17.25 -4.05
N ARG A 160 -19.96 16.81 -4.12
CA ARG A 160 -18.95 17.44 -4.99
C ARG A 160 -18.67 16.66 -6.27
N ARG A 161 -18.81 15.33 -6.25
CA ARG A 161 -18.44 14.42 -7.35
C ARG A 161 -19.43 13.23 -7.44
N PRO A 162 -20.75 13.44 -7.57
CA PRO A 162 -21.75 12.37 -7.47
C PRO A 162 -21.54 11.23 -8.49
N LYS A 163 -21.02 11.56 -9.69
CA LYS A 163 -20.69 10.57 -10.73
C LYS A 163 -19.57 9.58 -10.31
N LEU A 164 -18.78 9.92 -9.30
CA LEU A 164 -17.69 9.10 -8.78
C LEU A 164 -18.06 8.40 -7.45
N PHE A 165 -19.33 8.41 -7.06
CA PHE A 165 -19.77 7.84 -5.79
C PHE A 165 -19.44 6.34 -5.68
N SER A 166 -19.78 5.55 -6.69
CA SER A 166 -19.45 4.12 -6.72
C SER A 166 -17.94 3.87 -6.58
N LEU A 167 -17.12 4.65 -7.32
CA LEU A 167 -15.67 4.58 -7.22
C LEU A 167 -15.16 4.95 -5.82
N SER A 168 -15.77 5.92 -5.15
CA SER A 168 -15.38 6.28 -3.78
C SER A 168 -15.64 5.14 -2.79
N VAL A 169 -16.73 4.40 -2.94
CA VAL A 169 -17.05 3.20 -2.14
C VAL A 169 -16.02 2.11 -2.43
N THR A 170 -15.73 1.84 -3.71
CA THR A 170 -14.71 0.85 -4.12
C THR A 170 -13.35 1.18 -3.50
N LEU A 171 -12.91 2.43 -3.56
CA LEU A 171 -11.64 2.86 -2.97
C LEU A 171 -11.66 2.77 -1.44
N ALA A 172 -12.78 3.07 -0.78
CA ALA A 172 -12.89 2.88 0.67
C ALA A 172 -12.72 1.39 1.06
N ILE A 173 -13.35 0.48 0.31
CA ILE A 173 -13.22 -0.97 0.50
C ILE A 173 -11.76 -1.41 0.25
N TYR A 174 -11.12 -0.95 -0.83
CA TYR A 174 -9.71 -1.24 -1.09
C TYR A 174 -8.80 -0.74 0.03
N GLY A 175 -9.02 0.47 0.53
CA GLY A 175 -8.29 1.02 1.68
C GLY A 175 -8.41 0.16 2.93
N PHE A 176 -9.61 -0.35 3.21
CA PHE A 176 -9.84 -1.30 4.30
C PHE A 176 -9.02 -2.59 4.10
N HIS A 177 -9.06 -3.17 2.90
CA HIS A 177 -8.31 -4.38 2.57
C HIS A 177 -6.80 -4.18 2.68
N PHE A 178 -6.24 -3.14 2.06
CA PHE A 178 -4.81 -2.85 2.14
C PHE A 178 -4.37 -2.71 3.59
N ARG A 179 -5.09 -1.92 4.38
CA ARG A 179 -4.78 -1.77 5.80
C ARG A 179 -4.77 -3.11 6.53
N LYS A 180 -5.78 -3.97 6.31
CA LYS A 180 -5.85 -5.29 6.96
C LYS A 180 -4.71 -6.22 6.53
N VAL A 181 -4.39 -6.26 5.24
CA VAL A 181 -3.28 -7.04 4.70
C VAL A 181 -1.97 -6.58 5.33
N PHE A 182 -1.71 -5.28 5.36
CA PHE A 182 -0.47 -4.76 5.94
C PHE A 182 -0.40 -4.88 7.46
N GLU A 183 -1.50 -4.69 8.19
CA GLU A 183 -1.57 -4.95 9.64
C GLU A 183 -1.19 -6.40 9.95
N ASN A 184 -1.68 -7.35 9.15
CA ASN A 184 -1.34 -8.77 9.32
C ASN A 184 0.13 -9.05 9.02
N HIS A 185 0.67 -8.52 7.92
CA HIS A 185 2.09 -8.72 7.58
C HIS A 185 3.02 -8.10 8.61
N VAL A 186 2.79 -6.85 9.01
CA VAL A 186 3.61 -6.18 10.04
C VAL A 186 3.59 -6.96 11.35
N ARG A 187 2.41 -7.47 11.76
CA ARG A 187 2.26 -8.31 12.95
C ARG A 187 3.05 -9.62 12.82
N ASN A 188 2.93 -10.31 11.69
CA ASN A 188 3.62 -11.58 11.45
C ASN A 188 5.15 -11.40 11.39
N SER A 189 5.64 -10.31 10.78
CA SER A 189 7.08 -10.00 10.76
C SER A 189 7.63 -9.66 12.15
N SER A 190 6.85 -9.01 13.03
CA SER A 190 7.26 -8.82 14.43
C SER A 190 7.28 -10.13 15.23
N LEU A 191 6.42 -11.09 14.90
CA LEU A 191 6.43 -12.42 15.51
C LEU A 191 7.66 -13.23 15.07
N SER A 192 8.04 -13.20 13.79
CA SER A 192 9.24 -13.90 13.29
C SER A 192 10.56 -13.32 13.83
N LEU A 193 10.59 -12.05 14.23
CA LEU A 193 11.75 -11.42 14.88
C LEU A 193 11.83 -11.68 16.40
N SER A 194 10.77 -12.26 17.00
CA SER A 194 10.69 -12.55 18.44
C SER A 194 10.98 -14.00 18.81
N VAL A 195 11.17 -14.88 17.82
CA VAL A 195 11.60 -16.27 18.04
C VAL A 195 13.12 -16.25 18.14
N PRO A 196 13.75 -16.61 19.28
CA PRO A 196 15.18 -16.77 19.35
C PRO A 196 15.59 -17.85 18.35
N GLU A 197 16.70 -17.63 17.67
CA GLU A 197 17.34 -18.58 16.75
C GLU A 197 17.92 -19.77 17.54
N SER A 198 17.06 -20.56 18.20
CA SER A 198 17.43 -21.84 18.78
C SER A 198 16.88 -22.95 17.88
N THR A 199 17.59 -23.18 16.78
CA THR A 199 17.63 -24.47 16.04
C THR A 199 18.76 -24.41 15.01
N LEU A 200 20.01 -24.38 15.50
CA LEU A 200 21.08 -25.01 14.73
C LEU A 200 20.86 -26.53 14.84
N PRO A 201 20.74 -27.29 13.73
CA PRO A 201 20.84 -28.73 13.81
C PRO A 201 22.28 -29.11 14.18
N PRO A 202 22.49 -30.16 15.02
CA PRO A 202 23.83 -30.68 15.23
C PRO A 202 24.29 -31.40 13.97
N LEU A 203 25.44 -30.96 13.42
CA LEU A 203 26.66 -31.75 13.18
C LEU A 203 27.71 -30.88 12.45
#